data_AF-A0A538TB73-F1
#
_entry.id   AF-A0A538TB73-F1
#
_cell.length_a   1.000
_cell.length_b   1.000
_cell.length_c   1.000
_cell.angle_alpha   90.00
_cell.angle_beta   90.00
_cell.angle_gamma   90.00
#
_symmetry.space_group_name_H-M   'P 1'
#
loop_
_entity.id
_entity.type
_entity.pdbx_description
1 polymer ?
#
loop_
_entity_poly.entity_id
_entity_poly.type
_entity_poly.pdbx_seq_one_letter_code
_entity_poly.pdbx_strand_id
1 'polypeptide(L)'
;MTSTSKFWDRVQDEVRTASERARREAERALRSGVLRMDLVSLRRGRNRAHADLGARVLALWSKERLEDPTQDPEVLRLKTLVQSIEDLMAAKEQELRTIRSRVSDEPSTQ
;
A
#
# COMPACT_ATOMS: atom_id res chain seq x y z
N MET A 1 49.16 11.58 23.68
CA MET A 1 47.81 11.44 24.29
C MET A 1 46.66 11.63 23.29
N THR A 2 46.86 11.45 21.98
CA THR A 2 45.84 11.75 20.94
C THR A 2 45.17 10.51 20.34
N SER A 3 45.68 9.29 20.59
CA SER A 3 45.11 8.06 20.01
C SER A 3 43.80 7.63 20.68
N THR A 4 43.68 7.84 22.00
CA THR A 4 42.49 7.47 22.77
C THR A 4 41.29 8.34 22.42
N SER A 5 41.50 9.64 22.18
CA SER A 5 40.42 10.55 21.72
C SER A 5 39.90 10.15 20.34
N LYS A 6 40.80 9.89 19.37
CA LYS A 6 40.43 9.44 18.02
C LYS A 6 39.73 8.07 17.97
N PHE A 7 39.85 7.26 19.02
CA PHE A 7 39.12 5.99 19.13
C PHE A 7 37.67 6.24 19.57
N TRP A 8 37.48 7.02 20.64
CA TRP A 8 36.14 7.37 21.13
C TRP A 8 35.32 8.17 20.12
N ASP A 9 35.95 9.08 19.37
CA ASP A 9 35.29 9.82 18.28
C ASP A 9 34.74 8.87 17.21
N ARG A 10 35.52 7.84 16.82
CA ARG A 10 35.09 6.81 15.86
C ARG A 10 33.95 5.96 16.39
N VAL A 11 34.02 5.54 17.65
CA VAL A 11 32.94 4.76 18.29
C VAL A 11 31.65 5.58 18.33
N GLN A 12 31.74 6.88 18.66
CA GLN A 12 30.60 7.78 18.68
C GLN A 12 29.97 7.94 17.28
N ASP A 13 30.79 8.13 16.24
CA ASP A 13 30.31 8.22 14.87
C ASP A 13 29.68 6.91 14.37
N GLU A 14 30.24 5.77 14.76
CA GLU A 14 29.70 4.45 14.38
C GLU A 14 28.34 4.19 15.06
N VAL A 15 28.22 4.48 16.36
CA VAL A 15 26.95 4.38 17.09
C VAL A 15 25.92 5.34 16.49
N ARG A 16 26.31 6.58 16.17
CA ARG A 16 25.43 7.56 15.53
C ARG A 16 24.92 7.05 14.18
N THR A 17 25.83 6.55 13.34
CA THR A 17 25.50 6.01 12.02
C THR A 17 24.58 4.79 12.12
N ALA A 18 24.86 3.87 13.06
CA ALA A 18 24.01 2.70 13.31
C ALA A 18 22.61 3.11 13.77
N SER A 19 22.51 4.07 14.69
CA SER A 19 21.22 4.61 15.15
C SER A 19 20.43 5.27 14.02
N GLU A 20 21.08 6.04 13.14
CA GLU A 20 20.44 6.68 11.99
C GLU A 20 19.96 5.65 10.95
N ARG A 21 20.72 4.57 10.73
CA ARG A 21 20.27 3.44 9.88
C ARG A 21 19.04 2.75 10.48
N ALA A 22 19.11 2.38 11.76
CA ALA A 22 18.00 1.72 12.46
C ALA A 22 16.72 2.56 12.42
N ARG A 23 16.83 3.87 12.62
CA ARG A 23 15.69 4.79 12.50
C ARG A 23 15.08 4.78 11.10
N ARG A 24 15.90 4.89 10.05
CA ARG A 24 15.44 4.87 8.66
C ARG A 24 14.77 3.55 8.31
N GLU A 25 15.31 2.44 8.75
CA GLU A 25 14.72 1.10 8.56
C GLU A 25 13.38 0.97 9.28
N ALA A 26 13.28 1.45 10.53
CA ALA A 26 12.04 1.44 11.29
C ALA A 26 10.94 2.29 10.62
N GLU A 27 11.28 3.50 10.17
CA GLU A 27 10.34 4.38 9.44
C GLU A 27 9.85 3.73 8.14
N ARG A 28 10.73 3.04 7.40
CA ARG A 28 10.37 2.29 6.18
C ARG A 28 9.48 1.09 6.49
N ALA A 29 9.78 0.34 7.54
CA ALA A 29 9.00 -0.82 7.97
C ALA A 29 7.59 -0.40 8.38
N LEU A 30 7.47 0.68 9.15
CA LEU A 30 6.19 1.28 9.52
C LEU A 30 5.39 1.67 8.27
N ARG A 31 5.99 2.42 7.34
CA ARG A 31 5.33 2.86 6.10
C ARG A 31 4.86 1.68 5.26
N SER A 32 5.70 0.64 5.13
CA SER A 32 5.34 -0.60 4.43
C SER A 32 4.20 -1.34 5.12
N GLY A 33 4.19 -1.36 6.47
CA GLY A 33 3.13 -1.96 7.27
C GLY A 33 1.79 -1.28 7.06
N VAL A 34 1.76 0.05 7.11
CA VAL A 34 0.55 0.86 6.84
C VAL A 34 0.00 0.57 5.44
N LEU A 35 0.85 0.61 4.40
CA LEU A 35 0.41 0.33 3.03
C LEU A 35 -0.17 -1.08 2.87
N ARG A 36 0.40 -2.09 3.53
CA ARG A 36 -0.13 -3.46 3.50
C ARG A 36 -1.49 -3.56 4.19
N MET A 37 -1.67 -2.88 5.33
CA MET A 37 -2.97 -2.85 6.01
C MET A 37 -4.03 -2.14 5.17
N ASP A 38 -3.68 -1.02 4.53
CA ASP A 38 -4.56 -0.31 3.62
C ASP A 38 -4.99 -1.20 2.46
N LEU A 39 -4.07 -1.95 1.85
CA LEU A 39 -4.39 -2.88 0.77
C LEU A 39 -5.35 -3.99 1.21
N VAL A 40 -5.21 -4.52 2.44
CA VAL A 40 -6.17 -5.50 2.98
C VAL A 40 -7.55 -4.88 3.12
N SER A 41 -7.63 -3.64 3.62
CA SER A 41 -8.89 -2.92 3.76
C SER A 41 -9.53 -2.61 2.40
N LEU A 42 -8.75 -2.17 1.41
CA LEU A 42 -9.22 -1.92 0.06
C LEU A 42 -9.71 -3.21 -0.62
N ARG A 43 -9.01 -4.33 -0.47
CA ARG A 43 -9.46 -5.65 -0.99
C ARG A 43 -10.81 -6.06 -0.41
N ARG A 44 -11.02 -5.83 0.89
CA ARG A 44 -12.33 -6.05 1.53
C ARG A 44 -13.40 -5.11 0.96
N GLY A 45 -13.07 -3.84 0.76
CA GLY A 45 -13.95 -2.85 0.13
C GLY A 45 -14.36 -3.27 -1.30
N ARG A 46 -13.40 -3.66 -2.13
CA ARG A 46 -13.63 -4.15 -3.50
C ARG A 46 -14.55 -5.37 -3.50
N ASN A 47 -14.29 -6.35 -2.64
CA ASN A 47 -15.11 -7.55 -2.55
C ASN A 47 -16.56 -7.24 -2.16
N ARG A 48 -16.78 -6.29 -1.24
CA ARG A 48 -18.12 -5.80 -0.90
C ARG A 48 -18.79 -5.11 -2.09
N ALA A 49 -18.09 -4.19 -2.76
CA ALA A 49 -18.62 -3.50 -3.93
C ALA A 49 -19.01 -4.47 -5.06
N HIS A 50 -18.22 -5.53 -5.30
CA HIS A 50 -18.61 -6.59 -6.24
C HIS A 50 -19.82 -7.40 -5.77
N ALA A 51 -19.92 -7.71 -4.48
CA ALA A 51 -21.09 -8.40 -3.94
C ALA A 51 -22.36 -7.55 -4.10
N ASP A 52 -22.28 -6.25 -3.81
CA ASP A 52 -23.38 -5.30 -3.99
C ASP A 52 -23.78 -5.17 -5.47
N LEU A 53 -22.80 -5.12 -6.38
CA LEU A 53 -23.04 -5.11 -7.83
C LEU A 53 -23.75 -6.39 -8.30
N GLY A 54 -23.27 -7.55 -7.86
CA GLY A 54 -23.90 -8.84 -8.16
C GLY A 54 -25.32 -8.93 -7.62
N ALA A 55 -25.55 -8.47 -6.39
CA ALA A 55 -26.87 -8.41 -5.78
C ALA A 55 -27.82 -7.48 -6.56
N ARG A 56 -27.32 -6.33 -7.03
CA ARG A 56 -28.11 -5.40 -7.85
C ARG A 56 -28.51 -6.02 -9.19
N VAL A 57 -27.57 -6.64 -9.89
CA VAL A 57 -27.83 -7.31 -11.18
C VAL A 57 -28.82 -8.45 -11.01
N LEU A 58 -28.67 -9.27 -9.96
CA LEU A 58 -29.61 -10.35 -9.65
C LEU A 58 -31.02 -9.81 -9.34
N ALA A 59 -31.12 -8.69 -8.61
CA ALA A 59 -32.39 -8.05 -8.31
C ALA A 59 -33.08 -7.48 -9.57
N LEU A 60 -32.31 -6.96 -10.53
CA LEU A 60 -32.84 -6.53 -11.83
C LEU A 60 -33.35 -7.72 -12.65
N TRP A 61 -32.57 -8.81 -12.67
CA TRP A 61 -32.91 -10.04 -13.38
C TRP A 61 -34.19 -10.69 -12.84
N SER A 62 -34.28 -10.86 -11.52
CA SER A 62 -35.45 -11.47 -10.86
C SER A 62 -36.75 -10.69 -11.03
N LYS A 63 -36.68 -9.40 -11.38
CA LYS A 63 -37.86 -8.55 -11.65
C LYS A 63 -38.25 -8.50 -13.12
N GLU A 64 -37.61 -9.31 -13.97
CA GLU A 64 -37.71 -9.27 -15.43
C GLU A 64 -37.43 -7.87 -16.03
N ARG A 65 -36.83 -6.97 -15.24
CA ARG A 65 -36.43 -5.62 -15.63
C ARG A 65 -35.03 -5.60 -16.22
N LEU A 66 -34.61 -6.69 -16.86
CA LEU A 66 -33.30 -6.75 -17.50
C LEU A 66 -33.33 -6.04 -18.86
N GLU A 67 -33.85 -4.81 -18.89
CA GLU A 67 -33.36 -3.83 -19.84
C GLU A 67 -31.91 -3.53 -19.43
N ASP A 68 -31.02 -3.47 -20.43
CA ASP A 68 -29.57 -3.36 -20.30
C ASP A 68 -29.08 -2.88 -18.91
N PRO A 69 -28.50 -3.77 -18.07
CA PRO A 69 -28.09 -3.42 -16.71
C PRO A 69 -26.99 -2.35 -16.67
N THR A 70 -26.35 -2.06 -17.82
CA THR A 70 -25.38 -0.98 -17.94
C THR A 70 -26.01 0.41 -17.92
N GLN A 71 -27.34 0.52 -18.05
CA GLN A 71 -28.07 1.78 -17.90
C GLN A 71 -28.64 2.00 -16.49
N ASP A 72 -28.57 1.01 -15.62
CA ASP A 72 -29.01 1.18 -14.23
C ASP A 72 -28.02 2.10 -13.48
N PRO A 73 -28.50 3.21 -12.89
CA PRO A 73 -27.63 4.20 -12.26
C PRO A 73 -26.88 3.63 -11.05
N GLU A 74 -27.46 2.65 -10.36
CA GLU A 74 -26.82 2.01 -9.21
C GLU A 74 -25.74 1.02 -9.66
N VAL A 75 -25.96 0.26 -10.74
CA VAL A 75 -24.92 -0.56 -11.37
C VAL A 75 -23.74 0.30 -11.83
N LEU A 76 -24.00 1.43 -12.49
CA LEU A 76 -22.96 2.37 -12.91
C LEU A 76 -22.18 2.93 -11.71
N ARG A 77 -22.88 3.35 -10.65
CA ARG A 77 -22.26 3.84 -9.42
C ARG A 77 -21.34 2.80 -8.78
N LEU A 78 -21.81 1.55 -8.67
CA LEU A 78 -21.05 0.44 -8.09
C LEU A 78 -19.85 0.06 -8.97
N LYS A 79 -19.98 0.11 -10.29
CA LYS A 79 -18.86 -0.08 -11.23
C LYS A 79 -17.78 0.99 -11.05
N THR A 80 -18.17 2.27 -10.97
CA THR A 80 -17.24 3.37 -10.69
C THR A 80 -16.56 3.20 -9.33
N LEU A 81 -17.29 2.74 -8.32
CA LEU A 81 -16.72 2.47 -7.00
C LEU A 81 -15.66 1.37 -7.08
N VAL A 82 -15.94 0.24 -7.74
CA VAL A 82 -14.95 -0.84 -7.94
C VAL A 82 -13.69 -0.29 -8.62
N GLN A 83 -13.85 0.44 -9.73
CA GLN A 83 -12.72 1.02 -10.46
C GLN A 83 -11.88 1.94 -9.57
N SER A 84 -12.52 2.82 -8.80
CA SER A 84 -11.81 3.73 -7.89
C SER A 84 -10.98 2.99 -6.82
N ILE A 85 -11.49 1.86 -6.32
CA ILE A 85 -10.78 1.04 -5.35
C ILE A 85 -9.58 0.36 -6.01
N GLU A 86 -9.73 -0.12 -7.25
CA GLU A 86 -8.64 -0.73 -8.03
C GLU A 86 -7.52 0.27 -8.33
N ASP A 87 -7.86 1.50 -8.70
CA ASP A 87 -6.88 2.56 -8.95
C ASP A 87 -6.09 2.90 -7.67
N LEU A 88 -6.77 3.00 -6.53
CA LEU A 88 -6.13 3.22 -5.22
C LEU A 88 -5.23 2.04 -4.82
N MET A 89 -5.66 0.81 -5.10
CA MET A 89 -4.82 -0.38 -4.87
C MET A 89 -3.56 -0.34 -5.73
N ALA A 90 -3.68 -0.05 -7.03
CA ALA A 90 -2.56 0.04 -7.95
C ALA A 90 -1.54 1.10 -7.50
N ALA A 91 -2.00 2.26 -7.04
CA ALA A 91 -1.14 3.31 -6.50
C ALA A 91 -0.35 2.86 -5.26
N LYS A 92 -1.03 2.21 -4.29
CA LYS A 92 -0.37 1.70 -3.07
C LYS A 92 0.58 0.53 -3.36
N GLU A 93 0.24 -0.34 -4.30
CA GLU A 93 1.13 -1.41 -4.76
C GLU A 93 2.37 -0.87 -5.48
N GLN A 94 2.22 0.21 -6.24
CA GLN A 94 3.36 0.92 -6.83
C GLN A 94 4.26 1.53 -5.74
N GLU A 95 3.67 2.16 -4.72
CA GLU A 95 4.44 2.73 -3.61
C GLU A 95 5.24 1.66 -2.85
N LEU A 96 4.63 0.49 -2.56
CA LEU A 96 5.33 -0.64 -1.97
C LEU A 96 6.49 -1.14 -2.84
N ARG A 97 6.31 -1.17 -4.16
CA ARG A 97 7.38 -1.54 -5.10
C ARG A 97 8.53 -0.52 -5.04
N THR A 98 8.23 0.78 -4.98
CA THR A 98 9.25 1.84 -4.83
C THR A 98 10.01 1.75 -3.50
N ILE A 99 9.33 1.44 -2.39
CA ILE A 99 10.00 1.23 -1.10
C ILE A 99 10.93 0.02 -1.18
N ARG A 100 10.50 -1.07 -1.84
CA ARG A 100 11.32 -2.28 -2.02
C ARG A 100 12.52 -2.04 -2.94
N SER A 101 12.37 -1.33 -4.04
CA SER A 101 13.47 -1.09 -4.99
C SER A 101 14.58 -0.24 -4.36
N ARG A 102 14.22 0.74 -3.52
CA ARG A 102 15.18 1.56 -2.77
C ARG A 102 16.04 0.76 -1.78
N VAL A 103 15.60 -0.43 -1.36
CA VAL A 103 16.41 -1.35 -0.52
C VAL A 103 17.49 -2.04 -1.35
N SER A 104 17.24 -2.27 -2.65
CA SER A 104 18.20 -2.94 -3.53
C SER A 104 19.33 -2.01 -4.01
N ASP A 105 19.11 -0.68 -3.97
CA ASP A 105 20.04 0.33 -4.47
C ASP A 105 20.91 0.98 -3.36
N GLU A 106 20.68 0.69 -2.07
CA GLU A 106 21.61 1.11 -1.01
C GLU A 106 22.85 0.19 -1.07
N PRO A 107 24.04 0.70 -1.49
CA PRO A 107 25.21 -0.13 -1.62
C PRO A 107 25.56 -0.70 -0.24
N SER A 108 25.70 -2.02 -0.22
CA SER A 108 26.39 -2.76 0.83
C SER A 108 27.83 -2.27 0.83
N THR A 109 28.10 -1.17 1.54
CA THR A 109 29.45 -0.69 1.78
C THR A 109 30.07 -1.65 2.80
N GLN A 110 30.69 -2.72 2.26
CA GLN A 110 31.76 -3.46 2.91
C GLN A 110 33.05 -2.63 2.90
#